data_AF-M0IGD6-F1
#
_entry.id   AF-M0IGD6-F1
#
_cell.length_a   1.000
_cell.length_b   1.000
_cell.length_c   1.000
_cell.angle_alpha   90.00
_cell.angle_beta   90.00
_cell.angle_gamma   90.00
#
_symmetry.space_group_name_H-M   'P 1'
#
loop_
_entity.id
_entity.type
_entity.pdbx_description
1 polymer ?
#
loop_
_entity_poly.entity_id
_entity_poly.type
_entity_poly.pdbx_seq_one_letter_code
_entity_poly.pdbx_strand_id
1 'polypeptide(L)'
;MRPDDLASLDFEAERDAETTSWQRAAPVGALIESTGPETHIVTLPDGADAHHVELVEDHGRFLGYCDGKGFEYNDGPCAHLCTVRQAAFVGLSDLNGRRITIPPLSSVRAGTDSAVATDGGRIEHIEAPPTGHDGHVFGRPEGQL
;
A
#
# COMPACT_ATOMS: atom_id res chain seq x y z
N MET A 1 -4.36 9.41 7.69
CA MET A 1 -5.40 9.17 8.71
C MET A 1 -4.96 8.00 9.57
N ARG A 2 -5.42 7.79 10.83
CA ARG A 2 -5.16 6.48 11.46
C ARG A 2 -6.14 5.47 10.86
N PRO A 3 -5.74 4.22 10.60
CA PRO A 3 -6.65 3.22 10.04
C PRO A 3 -7.94 3.00 10.87
N ASP A 4 -7.88 3.26 12.17
CA ASP A 4 -9.02 3.18 13.10
C ASP A 4 -10.07 4.30 12.90
N ASP A 5 -9.73 5.37 12.18
CA ASP A 5 -10.63 6.49 11.90
C ASP A 5 -11.41 6.29 10.56
N LEU A 6 -11.15 5.19 9.85
CA LEU A 6 -11.81 4.90 8.57
C LEU A 6 -13.28 4.49 8.77
N ALA A 7 -14.15 4.97 7.90
CA ALA A 7 -15.57 4.66 7.95
C ALA A 7 -15.82 3.23 7.44
N SER A 8 -16.76 2.51 8.08
CA SER A 8 -17.26 1.24 7.56
C SER A 8 -18.08 1.46 6.29
N LEU A 9 -17.80 0.69 5.25
CA LEU A 9 -18.43 0.81 3.94
C LEU A 9 -19.15 -0.48 3.56
N ASP A 10 -20.36 -0.36 3.02
CA ASP A 10 -21.18 -1.47 2.54
C ASP A 10 -21.30 -1.41 1.01
N PHE A 11 -20.36 -2.05 0.32
CA PHE A 11 -20.34 -2.06 -1.15
C PHE A 11 -21.42 -2.97 -1.74
N GLU A 12 -21.80 -4.01 -1.00
CA GLU A 12 -22.87 -4.92 -1.36
C GLU A 12 -24.22 -4.20 -1.37
N ALA A 13 -24.51 -3.37 -0.37
CA ALA A 13 -25.71 -2.53 -0.36
C ALA A 13 -25.75 -1.56 -1.54
N GLU A 14 -24.63 -0.91 -1.87
CA GLU A 14 -24.55 0.00 -3.02
C GLU A 14 -24.77 -0.72 -4.36
N ARG A 15 -24.21 -1.93 -4.50
CA ARG A 15 -24.44 -2.80 -5.65
C ARG A 15 -25.90 -3.20 -5.76
N ASP A 16 -26.47 -3.72 -4.68
CA ASP A 16 -27.81 -4.31 -4.67
C ASP A 16 -28.89 -3.24 -4.85
N ALA A 17 -28.63 -2.01 -4.40
CA ALA A 17 -29.49 -0.86 -4.63
C ALA A 17 -29.22 -0.11 -5.95
N GLU A 18 -28.22 -0.53 -6.72
CA GLU A 18 -27.77 0.13 -7.95
C GLU A 18 -27.63 1.66 -7.81
N THR A 19 -26.98 2.11 -6.73
CA THR A 19 -26.89 3.53 -6.41
C THR A 19 -26.15 4.32 -7.50
N THR A 20 -26.34 5.63 -7.52
CA THR A 20 -25.58 6.51 -8.43
C THR A 20 -24.07 6.38 -8.22
N SER A 21 -23.59 6.20 -6.98
CA SER A 21 -22.18 5.94 -6.71
C SER A 21 -21.70 4.64 -7.35
N TRP A 22 -22.49 3.57 -7.26
CA TRP A 22 -22.17 2.28 -7.87
C TRP A 22 -22.17 2.34 -9.41
N GLN A 23 -23.17 2.99 -10.00
CA GLN A 23 -23.33 3.10 -11.45
C GLN A 23 -22.28 4.01 -12.09
N ARG A 24 -21.88 5.09 -11.40
CA ARG A 24 -20.82 6.00 -11.88
C ARG A 24 -19.43 5.41 -11.74
N ALA A 25 -19.26 4.37 -10.92
CA ALA A 25 -17.97 3.70 -10.80
C ALA A 25 -17.52 3.20 -12.19
N ALA A 26 -16.26 3.45 -12.52
CA ALA A 26 -15.74 3.22 -13.85
C ALA A 26 -14.40 2.49 -13.80
N PRO A 27 -14.32 1.26 -13.28
CA PRO A 27 -13.05 0.57 -13.01
C PRO A 27 -12.13 0.42 -14.24
N VAL A 28 -12.70 0.40 -15.45
CA VAL A 28 -11.94 0.35 -16.72
C VAL A 28 -11.65 1.74 -17.29
N GLY A 29 -12.53 2.71 -17.06
CA GLY A 29 -12.45 4.06 -17.64
C GLY A 29 -11.80 5.11 -16.74
N ALA A 30 -11.63 4.81 -15.45
CA ALA A 30 -11.00 5.68 -14.48
C ALA A 30 -9.47 5.57 -14.54
N LEU A 31 -8.81 6.67 -14.17
CA LEU A 31 -7.38 6.67 -13.89
C LEU A 31 -7.20 6.31 -12.42
N ILE A 32 -6.47 5.22 -12.14
CA ILE A 32 -6.19 4.75 -10.78
C ILE A 32 -4.68 4.64 -10.61
N GLU A 33 -4.11 5.42 -9.71
CA GLU A 33 -2.70 5.33 -9.33
C GLU A 33 -2.58 4.83 -7.90
N SER A 34 -1.89 3.72 -7.66
CA SER A 34 -1.61 3.26 -6.29
C SER A 34 -0.38 3.97 -5.73
N THR A 35 -0.57 4.79 -4.71
CA THR A 35 0.50 5.52 -4.02
C THR A 35 0.98 4.81 -2.76
N GLY A 36 0.22 3.83 -2.26
CA GLY A 36 0.56 2.95 -1.15
C GLY A 36 -0.19 1.62 -1.23
N PRO A 37 -0.03 0.72 -0.24
CA PRO A 37 -0.74 -0.56 -0.20
C PRO A 37 -2.27 -0.40 -0.14
N GLU A 38 -2.76 0.55 0.64
CA GLU A 38 -4.18 0.85 0.85
C GLU A 38 -4.62 2.16 0.18
N THR A 39 -3.69 2.85 -0.47
CA THR A 39 -3.87 4.25 -0.90
C THR A 39 -3.83 4.39 -2.41
N HIS A 40 -4.82 5.09 -2.95
CA HIS A 40 -4.98 5.33 -4.38
C HIS A 40 -5.34 6.79 -4.67
N ILE A 41 -4.87 7.30 -5.80
CA ILE A 41 -5.39 8.51 -6.44
C ILE A 41 -6.33 8.07 -7.57
N VAL A 42 -7.57 8.55 -7.54
CA VAL A 42 -8.62 8.13 -8.49
C VAL A 42 -9.20 9.33 -9.21
N THR A 43 -9.27 9.26 -10.54
CA THR A 43 -9.98 10.23 -11.39
C THR A 43 -11.02 9.48 -12.23
N LEU A 44 -12.29 9.83 -12.06
CA LEU A 44 -13.39 9.26 -12.83
C LEU A 44 -13.50 9.93 -14.20
N PRO A 45 -14.01 9.23 -15.23
CA PRO A 45 -14.12 9.80 -16.59
C PRO A 45 -15.11 10.97 -16.70
N ASP A 46 -16.05 11.10 -15.76
CA ASP A 46 -17.06 12.15 -15.73
C ASP A 46 -16.73 13.30 -14.77
N GLY A 47 -15.51 13.33 -14.22
CA GLY A 47 -15.01 14.37 -13.33
C GLY A 47 -13.56 14.74 -13.64
N ALA A 48 -13.19 15.99 -13.40
CA ALA A 48 -11.81 16.45 -13.57
C ALA A 48 -10.97 16.28 -12.30
N ASP A 49 -11.62 16.19 -11.13
CA ASP A 49 -10.94 16.17 -9.85
C ASP A 49 -10.44 14.76 -9.51
N ALA A 50 -9.15 14.69 -9.17
CA ALA A 50 -8.54 13.49 -8.62
C ALA A 50 -8.75 13.46 -7.11
N HIS A 51 -9.06 12.29 -6.57
CA HIS A 51 -9.34 12.10 -5.15
C HIS A 51 -8.40 11.09 -4.51
N HIS A 52 -7.98 11.39 -3.29
CA HIS A 52 -7.24 10.49 -2.45
C HIS A 52 -8.19 9.51 -1.77
N VAL A 53 -7.97 8.22 -2.02
CA VAL A 53 -8.79 7.12 -1.53
C VAL A 53 -7.94 6.19 -0.68
N GLU A 54 -8.42 5.88 0.52
CA GLU A 54 -7.87 4.83 1.38
C GLU A 54 -8.91 3.71 1.49
N LEU A 55 -8.51 2.46 1.26
CA LEU A 55 -9.41 1.30 1.34
C LEU A 55 -8.68 0.06 1.87
N VAL A 56 -9.23 -0.53 2.94
CA VAL A 56 -8.72 -1.75 3.58
C VAL A 56 -9.85 -2.73 3.85
N GLU A 57 -9.51 -4.00 4.06
CA GLU A 57 -10.42 -5.03 4.55
C GLU A 57 -10.14 -5.35 6.03
N ASP A 58 -11.18 -5.39 6.86
CA ASP A 58 -11.12 -5.87 8.24
C ASP A 58 -12.15 -7.00 8.44
N HIS A 59 -11.67 -8.24 8.53
CA HIS A 59 -12.50 -9.43 8.76
C HIS A 59 -13.73 -9.53 7.83
N GLY A 60 -13.55 -9.28 6.53
CA GLY A 60 -14.63 -9.30 5.54
C GLY A 60 -15.50 -8.05 5.48
N ARG A 61 -15.22 -7.02 6.28
CA ARG A 61 -15.79 -5.67 6.14
C ARG A 61 -14.80 -4.75 5.45
N PHE A 62 -15.29 -3.75 4.75
CA PHE A 62 -14.42 -2.74 4.17
C PHE A 62 -14.45 -1.47 4.99
N LEU A 63 -13.26 -0.92 5.23
CA LEU A 63 -13.08 0.39 5.85
C LEU A 63 -12.41 1.31 4.85
N GLY A 64 -12.87 2.54 4.71
CA GLY A 64 -12.26 3.46 3.78
C GLY A 64 -12.55 4.92 4.00
N TYR A 65 -11.86 5.72 3.21
CA TYR A 65 -11.92 7.17 3.20
C TYR A 65 -11.70 7.68 1.77
N CYS A 66 -12.31 8.82 1.47
CA CYS A 66 -12.14 9.56 0.23
C CYS A 66 -12.22 11.04 0.60
N ASP A 67 -11.25 11.83 0.14
CA ASP A 67 -11.20 13.28 0.39
C ASP A 67 -12.23 14.09 -0.41
N GLY A 68 -12.91 13.45 -1.36
CA GLY A 68 -14.00 14.03 -2.11
C GLY A 68 -15.27 14.27 -1.30
N LYS A 69 -16.03 15.28 -1.70
CA LYS A 69 -17.32 15.67 -1.10
C LYS A 69 -18.44 14.63 -1.24
N GLY A 70 -18.16 13.45 -1.79
CA GLY A 70 -19.16 12.39 -1.96
C GLY A 70 -19.83 11.99 -0.65
N PHE A 71 -19.10 12.06 0.47
CA PHE A 71 -19.62 11.85 1.82
C PHE A 71 -20.54 12.97 2.33
N GLU A 72 -20.52 14.17 1.73
CA GLU A 72 -21.42 15.27 2.12
C GLU A 72 -22.87 15.01 1.67
N TYR A 73 -23.07 14.08 0.73
CA TYR A 73 -24.37 13.86 0.08
C TYR A 73 -24.88 12.42 0.19
N ASN A 74 -24.05 11.47 0.66
CA ASN A 74 -24.43 10.07 0.84
C ASN A 74 -23.69 9.46 2.04
N ASP A 75 -24.36 8.57 2.78
CA ASP A 75 -23.78 7.84 3.92
C ASP A 75 -22.97 6.59 3.49
N GLY A 76 -23.03 6.22 2.21
CA GLY A 76 -22.34 5.06 1.62
C GLY A 76 -21.04 5.40 0.87
N PRO A 77 -20.28 4.40 0.38
CA PRO A 77 -19.05 4.64 -0.35
C PRO A 77 -19.32 5.43 -1.63
N CYS A 78 -18.48 6.43 -1.89
CA CYS A 78 -18.56 7.24 -3.09
C CYS A 78 -18.13 6.45 -4.35
N ALA A 79 -18.38 7.01 -5.53
CA ALA A 79 -18.00 6.40 -6.80
C ALA A 79 -16.49 6.09 -6.92
N HIS A 80 -15.59 6.85 -6.27
CA HIS A 80 -14.16 6.55 -6.25
C HIS A 80 -13.84 5.27 -5.47
N LEU A 81 -14.44 5.11 -4.27
CA LEU A 81 -14.31 3.91 -3.46
C LEU A 81 -14.91 2.70 -4.20
N CYS A 82 -16.09 2.86 -4.80
CA CYS A 82 -16.70 1.81 -5.62
C CYS A 82 -15.81 1.41 -6.81
N THR A 83 -15.15 2.38 -7.45
CA THR A 83 -14.23 2.15 -8.56
C THR A 83 -13.03 1.30 -8.13
N VAL A 84 -12.37 1.63 -7.02
CA VAL A 84 -11.26 0.83 -6.47
C VAL A 84 -11.74 -0.58 -6.11
N ARG A 85 -12.90 -0.69 -5.43
CA ARG A 85 -13.47 -1.98 -5.02
C ARG A 85 -13.79 -2.89 -6.20
N GLN A 86 -14.40 -2.35 -7.25
CA GLN A 86 -14.72 -3.09 -8.47
C GLN A 86 -13.45 -3.49 -9.23
N ALA A 87 -12.48 -2.57 -9.36
CA ALA A 87 -11.20 -2.85 -10.02
C ALA A 87 -10.42 -3.97 -9.32
N ALA A 88 -10.37 -3.94 -7.98
CA ALA A 88 -9.77 -5.01 -7.18
C ALA A 88 -10.50 -6.35 -7.38
N PHE A 89 -11.84 -6.33 -7.41
CA PHE A 89 -12.66 -7.53 -7.58
C PHE A 89 -12.43 -8.22 -8.93
N VAL A 90 -12.36 -7.44 -10.01
CA VAL A 90 -12.14 -7.97 -11.37
C VAL A 90 -10.66 -8.14 -11.73
N GLY A 91 -9.75 -7.77 -10.82
CA GLY A 91 -8.30 -7.98 -10.95
C GLY A 91 -7.62 -7.06 -11.97
N LEU A 92 -8.07 -5.81 -12.08
CA LEU A 92 -7.45 -4.80 -12.94
C LEU A 92 -6.13 -4.28 -12.37
N SER A 93 -5.35 -3.64 -13.24
CA SER A 93 -4.11 -2.97 -12.88
C SER A 93 -4.28 -1.45 -12.84
N ASP A 94 -3.49 -0.81 -12.00
CA ASP A 94 -3.34 0.64 -11.90
C ASP A 94 -2.51 1.20 -13.07
N LEU A 95 -2.33 2.52 -13.12
CA LEU A 95 -1.55 3.21 -14.15
C LEU A 95 -0.09 2.76 -14.27
N ASN A 96 0.44 2.11 -13.23
CA ASN A 96 1.81 1.59 -13.19
C ASN A 96 1.87 0.09 -13.51
N GLY A 97 0.76 -0.50 -13.96
CA GLY A 97 0.65 -1.93 -14.26
C GLY A 97 0.58 -2.82 -13.02
N ARG A 98 0.48 -2.26 -11.81
CA ARG A 98 0.37 -3.01 -10.56
C ARG A 98 -1.08 -3.45 -10.38
N ARG A 99 -1.31 -4.72 -10.04
CA ARG A 99 -2.67 -5.18 -9.74
C ARG A 99 -3.22 -4.38 -8.56
N ILE A 100 -4.45 -3.90 -8.71
CA ILE A 100 -5.20 -3.24 -7.63
C ILE A 100 -5.65 -4.33 -6.66
N THR A 101 -5.25 -4.20 -5.40
CA THR A 101 -5.60 -5.11 -4.30
C THR A 101 -6.05 -4.29 -3.11
N ILE A 102 -6.98 -4.83 -2.32
CA ILE A 102 -7.36 -4.24 -1.04
C ILE A 102 -6.63 -5.03 0.05
N PRO A 103 -5.68 -4.44 0.78
CA PRO A 103 -4.94 -5.15 1.81
C PRO A 103 -5.82 -5.36 3.05
N PRO A 104 -5.57 -6.42 3.83
CA PRO A 104 -6.17 -6.54 5.14
C PRO A 104 -5.55 -5.51 6.11
N LEU A 105 -6.37 -4.95 7.00
CA LEU A 105 -6.00 -3.94 7.99
C LEU A 105 -4.79 -4.36 8.85
N SER A 106 -4.70 -5.65 9.18
CA SER A 106 -3.58 -6.21 9.93
C SER A 106 -2.23 -6.04 9.23
N SER A 107 -2.20 -6.11 7.90
CA SER A 107 -0.97 -5.92 7.11
C SER A 107 -0.52 -4.46 7.10
N VAL A 108 -1.49 -3.53 7.01
CA VAL A 108 -1.21 -2.08 7.07
C VAL A 108 -0.67 -1.69 8.45
N ARG A 109 -1.25 -2.23 9.53
CA ARG A 109 -0.75 -2.01 10.90
C ARG A 109 0.67 -2.54 11.09
N ALA A 110 0.94 -3.77 10.64
CA ALA A 110 2.27 -4.35 10.74
C ALA A 110 3.34 -3.55 9.97
N GLY A 111 2.97 -2.98 8.82
CA GLY A 111 3.84 -2.09 8.04
C GLY A 111 4.12 -0.77 8.76
N THR A 112 3.10 -0.17 9.38
CA THR A 112 3.25 1.06 10.17
C THR A 112 4.11 0.83 11.42
N ASP A 113 3.87 -0.26 12.16
CA ASP A 113 4.64 -0.60 13.36
C ASP A 113 6.12 -0.87 13.05
N SER A 114 6.40 -1.45 11.87
CA SER A 114 7.78 -1.68 11.41
C SER A 114 8.52 -0.38 11.08
N ALA A 115 7.82 0.68 10.66
CA ALA A 115 8.43 1.99 10.40
C ALA A 115 8.78 2.77 11.69
N VAL A 116 8.26 2.33 12.86
CA VAL A 116 8.58 2.91 14.18
C VAL A 116 9.77 2.20 14.85
N ALA A 117 10.35 1.18 14.21
CA ALA A 117 11.65 0.66 14.62
C ALA A 117 12.74 1.69 14.28
N THR A 118 12.99 2.62 15.20
CA THR A 118 14.28 3.33 15.25
C THR A 118 15.36 2.26 15.34
N ASP A 119 16.36 2.35 14.49
CA ASP A 119 17.57 1.55 14.47
C ASP A 119 18.36 1.73 15.77
N GLY A 120 17.88 1.13 16.85
CA GLY A 120 18.65 0.96 18.08
C GLY A 120 19.91 0.16 17.75
N GLY A 121 20.96 0.87 17.34
CA GLY A 121 22.18 0.33 16.80
C GLY A 121 22.77 -0.72 17.75
N ARG A 122 22.87 -1.94 17.25
CA ARG A 122 23.63 -3.01 17.89
C ARG A 122 25.12 -2.69 17.71
N ILE A 123 25.78 -2.17 18.74
CA ILE A 123 27.24 -2.20 18.81
C ILE A 123 27.61 -3.65 19.10
N GLU A 124 27.96 -4.41 18.07
CA GLU A 124 28.70 -5.65 18.27
C GLU A 124 30.11 -5.31 18.73
N HIS A 125 30.47 -5.82 19.90
CA HIS A 125 31.84 -5.80 20.42
C HIS A 125 32.77 -6.41 19.36
N ILE A 126 33.69 -5.59 18.84
CA ILE A 126 34.80 -6.07 18.04
C ILE A 126 35.78 -6.76 19.00
N GLU A 127 35.73 -8.09 19.07
CA GLU A 127 36.85 -8.86 19.60
C GLU A 127 37.95 -8.89 18.55
N ALA A 128 39.09 -8.28 18.88
CA ALA A 128 40.29 -8.27 18.05
C ALA A 128 40.80 -9.71 17.80
N PRO A 129 41.36 -10.02 16.60
CA PRO A 129 41.90 -11.34 16.34
C PRO A 129 43.15 -11.60 17.21
N PRO A 130 43.28 -12.79 17.83
CA PRO A 130 44.50 -13.13 18.53
C PRO A 130 45.65 -13.35 17.55
N THR A 131 46.79 -12.78 17.93
CA THR A 131 48.09 -12.95 17.33
C THR A 131 48.48 -14.44 17.36
N GLY A 132 48.69 -15.04 16.19
CA GLY A 132 49.18 -16.41 16.05
C GLY A 132 50.32 -16.44 15.05
N HIS A 133 51.50 -16.85 15.52
CA HIS A 133 52.65 -17.11 14.67
C HIS A 133 52.49 -18.45 13.95
N ASP A 134 53.12 -18.62 12.80
CA ASP A 134 53.46 -19.91 12.21
C ASP A 134 54.43 -19.75 11.03
N GLY A 135 55.69 -19.46 11.39
CA GLY A 135 56.78 -20.40 11.13
C GLY A 135 57.16 -20.82 9.71
N HIS A 136 56.73 -20.18 8.63
CA HIS A 136 57.24 -20.52 7.29
C HIS A 136 58.23 -19.49 6.73
N VAL A 137 59.52 -19.86 6.76
CA VAL A 137 60.58 -19.22 5.98
C VAL A 137 60.51 -19.76 4.56
N PHE A 138 60.13 -18.93 3.60
CA PHE A 138 60.43 -19.18 2.19
C PHE A 138 61.36 -18.07 1.70
N GLY A 139 62.61 -18.46 1.48
CA GLY A 139 63.67 -17.60 1.00
C GLY A 139 63.34 -17.01 -0.36
N ARG A 140 63.62 -15.71 -0.48
CA ARG A 140 63.78 -15.02 -1.75
C ARG A 140 65.12 -15.44 -2.37
N PRO A 141 65.20 -15.50 -3.70
CA PRO A 141 66.24 -14.69 -4.31
C PRO A 141 65.68 -13.77 -5.39
N GLU A 142 66.17 -12.54 -5.34
CA GLU A 142 66.05 -11.55 -6.39
C GLU A 142 66.94 -11.95 -7.58
N GLY A 143 66.39 -11.77 -8.79
CA GLY A 143 67.07 -11.26 -9.98
C GLY A 143 68.37 -11.88 -10.47
N GLN A 144 68.34 -12.41 -11.69
CA GLN A 144 69.34 -12.09 -12.70
C GLN A 144 68.79 -12.31 -14.12
N LEU A 145 68.98 -11.26 -14.93
CA LEU A 145 69.05 -11.13 -16.40
C LEU A 145 68.72 -12.35 -17.27
#